data_AF-A0A934DVZ0-F1
#
_entry.id   AF-A0A934DVZ0-F1
#
_cell.length_a   1.000
_cell.length_b   1.000
_cell.length_c   1.000
_cell.angle_alpha   90.00
_cell.angle_beta   90.00
_cell.angle_gamma   90.00
#
_symmetry.space_group_name_H-M   'P 1'
#
loop_
_entity.id
_entity.type
_entity.pdbx_description
1 polymer ?
#
loop_
_entity_poly.entity_id
_entity_poly.type
_entity_poly.pdbx_seq_one_letter_code
_entity_poly.pdbx_strand_id
1 'polypeptide(L)'
;MSNVWVEHFWLFAIAAAVIFTAGLYCLVASRNLIRILVGIELLTKSVTLLLVLAGAITGRMGQMQALIITLIVVEVVAITVAAGIVIGAFRSHGTVDAKALTDLKG
;
A
#
# COMPACT_ATOMS: atom_id res chain seq x y z
N MET A 1 5.95 31.66 8.23
CA MET A 1 6.18 30.35 7.55
C MET A 1 4.97 29.41 7.70
N SER A 2 3.73 29.93 7.70
CA SER A 2 2.50 29.20 8.03
C SER A 2 1.62 28.83 6.82
N ASN A 3 2.02 29.22 5.61
CA ASN A 3 1.11 29.24 4.45
C ASN A 3 1.40 28.08 3.48
N VAL A 4 2.63 27.57 3.46
CA VAL A 4 3.08 26.55 2.50
C VAL A 4 2.33 25.22 2.69
N TRP A 5 2.08 24.82 3.94
CA TRP A 5 1.38 23.58 4.25
C TRP A 5 -0.08 23.58 3.81
N VAL A 6 -0.75 24.74 3.87
CA VAL A 6 -2.15 24.88 3.48
C VAL A 6 -2.28 24.93 1.96
N GLU A 7 -1.36 25.59 1.26
CA GLU A 7 -1.38 25.66 -0.21
C GLU A 7 -1.09 24.30 -0.87
N HIS A 8 -0.21 23.49 -0.27
CA HIS A 8 0.14 22.17 -0.80
C HIS A 8 -0.80 21.07 -0.32
N PHE A 9 -1.66 21.34 0.66
CA PHE A 9 -2.64 20.39 1.21
C PHE A 9 -3.45 19.69 0.13
N TRP A 10 -3.97 20.46 -0.83
CA TRP A 10 -4.77 19.95 -1.93
C TRP A 10 -3.99 19.00 -2.84
N LEU A 11 -2.70 19.28 -3.10
CA LEU A 11 -1.83 18.42 -3.90
C LEU A 11 -1.60 17.07 -3.21
N PHE A 12 -1.37 17.07 -1.89
CA PHE A 12 -1.20 15.83 -1.13
C PHE A 12 -2.48 14.99 -1.09
N ALA A 13 -3.63 15.62 -0.89
CA ALA A 13 -4.92 14.93 -0.89
C ALA A 13 -5.25 14.32 -2.26
N ILE A 14 -5.01 15.07 -3.35
CA ILE A 14 -5.20 14.58 -4.72
C ILE A 14 -4.23 13.44 -5.03
N ALA A 15 -2.95 13.59 -4.67
CA ALA A 15 -1.95 12.54 -4.86
C ALA A 15 -2.34 11.25 -4.12
N ALA A 16 -2.78 11.36 -2.86
CA ALA A 16 -3.29 10.22 -2.11
C ALA A 16 -4.50 9.57 -2.82
N ALA A 17 -5.48 10.35 -3.26
CA ALA A 17 -6.64 9.82 -3.97
C ALA A 17 -6.29 9.13 -5.30
N VAL A 18 -5.36 9.70 -6.08
CA VAL A 18 -4.87 9.09 -7.33
C VAL A 18 -4.13 7.79 -7.05
N ILE A 19 -3.25 7.77 -6.05
CA ILE A 19 -2.51 6.56 -5.66
C ILE A 19 -3.46 5.49 -5.11
N PHE A 20 -4.46 5.88 -4.32
CA PHE A 20 -5.46 4.97 -3.78
C PHE A 20 -6.28 4.31 -4.88
N THR A 21 -6.81 5.11 -5.81
CA THR A 21 -7.62 4.61 -6.93
C THR A 21 -6.79 3.74 -7.87
N ALA A 22 -5.54 4.12 -8.15
CA ALA A 22 -4.61 3.31 -8.93
C ALA A 22 -4.26 1.98 -8.24
N GLY A 23 -3.99 2.00 -6.93
CA GLY A 23 -3.73 0.81 -6.12
C GLY A 23 -4.93 -0.14 -6.09
N LEU A 24 -6.12 0.41 -5.89
CA LEU A 24 -7.38 -0.35 -5.90
C LEU A 24 -7.66 -0.96 -7.26
N TYR A 25 -7.45 -0.19 -8.34
CA TYR A 25 -7.59 -0.69 -9.70
C TYR A 25 -6.62 -1.84 -9.98
N CYS A 26 -5.34 -1.68 -9.60
CA CYS A 26 -4.33 -2.72 -9.76
C CYS A 26 -4.71 -3.99 -8.99
N LEU A 27 -5.23 -3.83 -7.76
CA LEU A 27 -5.64 -4.94 -6.91
C LEU A 27 -6.81 -5.73 -7.51
N VAL A 28 -7.84 -5.05 -7.99
CA VAL A 28 -9.07 -5.68 -8.51
C VAL A 28 -8.89 -6.22 -9.93
N ALA A 29 -8.18 -5.50 -10.79
CA ALA A 29 -8.04 -5.87 -12.20
C ALA A 29 -6.95 -6.93 -12.43
N SER A 30 -5.99 -7.08 -11.51
CA SER A 30 -4.87 -7.99 -11.70
C SER A 30 -5.23 -9.44 -11.38
N ARG A 31 -4.82 -10.35 -12.28
CA ARG A 31 -4.74 -11.80 -12.00
C ARG A 31 -3.34 -12.24 -11.59
N ASN A 32 -2.33 -11.40 -11.82
CA ASN A 32 -0.95 -11.70 -11.50
C ASN A 32 -0.69 -11.36 -10.03
N LEU A 33 -0.25 -12.34 -9.25
CA LEU A 33 0.05 -12.23 -7.83
C LEU A 33 1.04 -11.10 -7.52
N ILE A 34 2.07 -10.90 -8.36
CA ILE A 34 3.04 -9.81 -8.17
C ILE A 34 2.38 -8.44 -8.33
N ARG A 35 1.52 -8.27 -9.33
CA ARG A 35 0.78 -7.01 -9.53
C ARG A 35 -0.21 -6.76 -8.39
N ILE A 36 -0.82 -7.81 -7.84
CA ILE A 36 -1.67 -7.72 -6.65
C ILE A 36 -0.84 -7.18 -5.46
N LEU A 37 0.35 -7.72 -5.22
CA LEU A 37 1.26 -7.21 -4.18
C LEU A 37 1.62 -5.73 -4.38
N VAL A 38 1.91 -5.31 -5.61
CA VAL A 38 2.17 -3.89 -5.95
C VAL A 38 0.94 -3.01 -5.69
N GLY A 39 -0.27 -3.51 -5.98
CA GLY A 39 -1.51 -2.81 -5.66
C GLY A 39 -1.67 -2.57 -4.16
N ILE A 40 -1.36 -3.56 -3.33
CA ILE A 40 -1.39 -3.46 -1.86
C ILE A 40 -0.38 -2.41 -1.37
N GLU A 41 0.86 -2.42 -1.90
CA GLU A 41 1.87 -1.39 -1.57
C GLU A 41 1.38 0.01 -1.91
N LEU A 42 0.81 0.23 -3.10
CA LEU A 42 0.26 1.54 -3.48
C LEU A 42 -0.82 2.01 -2.51
N LEU A 43 -1.74 1.12 -2.13
CA LEU A 43 -2.80 1.43 -1.16
C LEU A 43 -2.20 1.89 0.18
N THR A 44 -1.18 1.18 0.68
CA THR A 44 -0.50 1.53 1.93
C THR A 44 0.24 2.87 1.83
N LYS A 45 0.84 3.20 0.67
CA LYS A 45 1.44 4.54 0.46
C LYS A 45 0.41 5.65 0.48
N SER A 46 -0.78 5.42 -0.08
CA SER A 46 -1.87 6.40 0.04
C SER A 46 -2.26 6.66 1.49
N VAL A 47 -2.39 5.59 2.30
CA VAL A 47 -2.70 5.74 3.74
C VAL A 47 -1.60 6.51 4.45
N THR A 48 -0.34 6.23 4.14
CA THR A 48 0.81 6.93 4.71
C THR A 48 0.79 8.43 4.40
N LEU A 49 0.44 8.81 3.16
CA LEU A 49 0.27 10.22 2.79
C LEU A 49 -0.87 10.90 3.55
N LEU A 50 -1.99 10.20 3.77
CA LEU A 50 -3.11 10.71 4.58
C LEU A 50 -2.71 10.89 6.05
N LEU A 51 -1.88 10.01 6.60
CA LEU A 51 -1.33 10.17 7.94
C LEU A 51 -0.45 11.42 8.03
N VAL A 52 0.47 11.64 7.08
CA VAL A 52 1.28 12.87 7.00
C VAL A 52 0.38 14.11 7.01
N LEU A 53 -0.68 14.09 6.20
CA LEU A 53 -1.64 15.18 6.12
C LEU A 53 -2.37 15.42 7.45
N ALA A 54 -2.82 14.35 8.11
CA ALA A 54 -3.45 14.42 9.43
C ALA A 54 -2.49 14.96 10.49
N GLY A 55 -1.21 14.60 10.45
CA GLY A 55 -0.17 15.15 11.33
C GLY A 55 0.02 16.66 11.13
N ALA A 56 -0.02 17.12 9.87
CA ALA A 56 0.06 18.53 9.53
C ALA A 56 -1.16 19.33 10.00
N ILE A 57 -2.39 18.81 9.80
CA ILE A 57 -3.64 19.49 10.22
C ILE A 57 -3.74 19.58 11.74
N THR A 58 -3.42 18.49 12.45
CA THR A 58 -3.57 18.42 13.91
C THR A 58 -2.44 19.13 14.66
N GLY A 59 -1.36 19.52 13.97
CA GLY A 59 -0.15 20.05 14.58
C GLY A 59 0.65 19.02 15.41
N ARG A 60 0.29 17.74 15.34
CA ARG A 60 0.88 16.64 16.13
C ARG A 60 1.85 15.80 15.31
N MET A 61 2.72 16.46 14.54
CA MET A 61 3.61 15.78 13.59
C MET A 61 4.52 14.73 14.25
N GLY A 62 5.01 14.98 15.48
CA GLY A 62 5.85 14.01 16.20
C GLY A 62 5.14 12.68 16.51
N GLN A 63 3.87 12.72 16.90
CA GLN A 63 3.08 11.51 17.16
C GLN A 63 2.79 10.77 15.85
N MET A 64 2.44 11.52 14.81
CA MET A 64 2.13 10.95 13.50
C MET A 64 3.36 10.33 12.82
N GLN A 65 4.53 10.94 12.99
CA GLN A 65 5.79 10.41 12.46
C GLN A 65 6.14 9.06 13.11
N ALA A 66 5.92 8.90 14.42
CA ALA A 66 6.10 7.61 15.09
C ALA A 66 5.16 6.54 14.50
N LEU A 67 3.90 6.90 14.25
CA LEU A 67 2.93 6.00 13.61
C LEU A 67 3.35 5.64 12.17
N ILE A 68 3.83 6.61 11.39
CA ILE A 68 4.28 6.38 10.01
C ILE A 68 5.49 5.43 9.98
N ILE A 69 6.48 5.64 10.85
CA ILE A 69 7.67 4.78 10.90
C ILE A 69 7.29 3.35 11.29
N THR A 70 6.44 3.19 12.31
CA THR A 70 5.96 1.86 12.72
C THR A 70 5.16 1.17 11.61
N LEU A 71 4.32 1.91 10.89
CA LEU A 71 3.57 1.40 9.74
C LEU A 71 4.51 0.91 8.62
N ILE A 72 5.56 1.65 8.28
CA ILE A 72 6.55 1.24 7.27
C ILE A 72 7.24 -0.06 7.68
N VAL A 73 7.60 -0.22 8.96
CA VAL A 73 8.24 -1.46 9.43
C VAL A 73 7.29 -2.65 9.29
N VAL A 74 6.03 -2.49 9.72
CA VAL A 74 5.01 -3.55 9.62
C VAL A 74 4.72 -3.90 8.15
N GLU A 75 4.63 -2.89 7.29
CA GLU A 75 4.43 -3.04 5.85
C GLU A 75 5.55 -3.89 5.21
N VAL A 76 6.82 -3.56 5.49
CA VAL A 76 7.98 -4.31 4.96
C VAL A 76 7.97 -5.76 5.42
N VAL A 77 7.58 -6.02 6.67
CA VAL A 77 7.46 -7.40 7.16
C VAL A 77 6.33 -8.14 6.44
N ALA A 78 5.16 -7.52 6.29
CA ALA A 78 4.01 -8.10 5.62
C ALA A 78 4.30 -8.43 4.14
N ILE A 79 4.90 -7.49 3.39
CA ILE A 79 5.22 -7.70 1.98
C ILE A 79 6.29 -8.77 1.78
N THR A 80 7.24 -8.89 2.72
CA THR A 80 8.26 -9.96 2.69
C THR A 80 7.62 -11.33 2.84
N VAL A 81 6.70 -11.48 3.80
CA VAL A 81 5.94 -12.73 3.99
C VAL A 81 5.08 -13.04 2.76
N ALA A 82 4.34 -12.05 2.26
CA ALA A 82 3.49 -12.22 1.08
C ALA A 82 4.29 -12.61 -0.17
N ALA A 83 5.45 -11.98 -0.39
CA ALA A 83 6.37 -12.35 -1.47
C ALA A 83 6.88 -13.79 -1.31
N GLY A 84 7.23 -14.21 -0.09
CA GLY A 84 7.60 -15.59 0.21
C GLY A 84 6.51 -16.59 -0.16
N ILE A 85 5.24 -16.28 0.17
CA ILE A 85 4.08 -17.09 -0.21
C ILE A 85 3.95 -17.16 -1.75
N VAL A 86 4.07 -16.02 -2.44
CA VAL A 86 3.99 -15.99 -3.91
C VAL A 86 5.12 -16.79 -4.57
N ILE A 87 6.35 -16.73 -4.04
CA ILE A 87 7.47 -17.55 -4.51
C ILE A 87 7.20 -19.04 -4.26
N GLY A 88 6.68 -19.40 -3.09
CA GLY A 88 6.30 -20.78 -2.78
C GLY A 88 5.22 -21.32 -3.72
N ALA A 89 4.18 -20.53 -3.95
CA ALA A 89 3.11 -20.82 -4.91
C ALA A 89 3.65 -21.00 -6.34
N PHE A 90 4.57 -20.11 -6.76
CA PHE A 90 5.22 -20.18 -8.08
C PHE A 90 6.04 -21.46 -8.25
N ARG A 91 6.75 -21.92 -7.21
CA ARG A 91 7.50 -23.19 -7.26
C ARG A 91 6.60 -24.42 -7.40
N SER A 92 5.37 -24.38 -6.88
CA SER A 92 4.42 -25.49 -6.97
C SER A 92 3.64 -25.53 -8.30
N HIS A 93 3.21 -24.37 -8.81
CA HIS A 93 2.32 -24.29 -9.98
C HIS A 93 3.02 -23.81 -11.25
N GLY A 94 4.26 -23.31 -11.16
CA GLY A 94 5.02 -22.76 -12.29
C GLY A 94 4.48 -21.45 -12.87
N THR A 95 3.47 -20.84 -12.23
CA THR A 95 2.82 -19.60 -12.70
C THR A 95 2.52 -18.66 -11.53
N VAL A 96 2.48 -17.36 -11.82
CA VAL A 96 2.11 -16.29 -10.88
C VAL A 96 0.64 -15.87 -11.04
N ASP A 97 -0.17 -16.66 -11.75
CA ASP A 97 -1.61 -16.42 -11.89
C ASP A 97 -2.34 -16.88 -10.62
N ALA A 98 -3.11 -15.98 -10.01
CA ALA A 98 -3.93 -16.27 -8.85
C ALA A 98 -4.97 -17.38 -9.11
N LYS A 99 -5.41 -17.57 -10.36
CA LYS A 99 -6.33 -18.65 -10.73
C LYS A 99 -5.72 -20.04 -10.67
N ALA A 100 -4.40 -20.17 -10.70
CA ALA A 100 -3.76 -21.47 -10.58
C ALA A 100 -3.88 -22.05 -9.16
N LEU A 101 -4.27 -21.25 -8.18
CA LEU A 101 -4.39 -21.62 -6.77
C LEU A 101 -5.79 -22.16 -6.41
N THR A 102 -6.40 -22.95 -7.30
CA THR A 102 -7.76 -23.50 -7.10
C THR A 102 -7.79 -24.96 -6.66
N ASP A 103 -6.66 -25.54 -6.23
CA ASP A 103 -6.54 -26.96 -5.87
C ASP A 103 -7.13 -27.32 -4.48
N LEU A 104 -7.73 -26.36 -3.79
CA LEU A 104 -8.46 -26.61 -2.55
C LEU A 104 -9.80 -27.29 -2.87
N LYS A 105 -9.82 -28.62 -2.76
CA LYS A 105 -11.05 -29.43 -2.77
C LYS A 105 -11.70 -29.35 -1.38
N GLY A 106 -12.89 -28.77 -1.32
CA GLY A 106 -13.80 -28.90 -0.17
C GLY A 106 -14.49 -30.25 -0.18
#